data_AF-A0A2E3PD70-F1
#
_entry.id   AF-A0A2E3PD70-F1
#
_cell.length_a   1.000
_cell.length_b   1.000
_cell.length_c   1.000
_cell.angle_alpha   90.00
_cell.angle_beta   90.00
_cell.angle_gamma   90.00
#
_symmetry.space_group_name_H-M   'P 1'
#
loop_
_entity.id
_entity.type
_entity.pdbx_description
1 polymer ?
#
loop_
_entity_poly.entity_id
_entity_poly.type
_entity_poly.pdbx_seq_one_letter_code
_entity_poly.pdbx_strand_id
1 'polypeptide(L)'
;MAEEQNRTLNDKFMLRLPDGLRDRIRSAAEENGRSMNAEIVGTLLYKYPEPAVLVTDAAMEDIVDMVLNDGVPRKIERGEKTITVVLQSDGTVITTTSLAPETYELSQIKR
;
A
#
# COMPACT_ATOMS: atom_id res chain seq x y z
N MET A 1 11.08 -35.67 -8.57
CA MET A 1 11.62 -34.63 -7.67
C MET A 1 10.68 -33.43 -7.78
N ALA A 2 10.36 -32.86 -6.63
CA ALA A 2 9.11 -32.17 -6.34
C ALA A 2 8.81 -30.96 -7.24
N GLU A 3 7.56 -30.86 -7.68
CA GLU A 3 6.94 -29.61 -8.10
C GLU A 3 7.01 -28.65 -6.90
N GLU A 4 7.91 -27.69 -7.00
CA GLU A 4 8.10 -26.63 -6.02
C GLU A 4 6.87 -25.73 -6.10
N GLN A 5 5.91 -26.03 -5.22
CA GLN A 5 4.63 -25.37 -5.12
C GLN A 5 4.87 -23.86 -4.95
N ASN A 6 4.42 -23.09 -5.93
CA ASN A 6 4.29 -21.63 -5.88
C ASN A 6 3.20 -21.29 -4.85
N ARG A 7 3.56 -21.41 -3.56
CA ARG A 7 2.63 -21.60 -2.43
C ARG A 7 2.60 -20.42 -1.47
N THR A 8 2.80 -19.20 -1.95
CA THR A 8 2.91 -18.01 -1.09
C THR A 8 1.85 -16.95 -1.36
N LEU A 9 0.63 -17.35 -1.74
CA LEU A 9 -0.59 -16.54 -1.59
C LEU A 9 -1.75 -17.47 -1.18
N ASN A 10 -1.65 -18.06 0.02
CA ASN A 10 -2.60 -19.09 0.49
C ASN A 10 -3.88 -18.52 1.13
N ASP A 11 -3.93 -17.22 1.41
CA ASP A 11 -5.14 -16.63 1.98
C ASP A 11 -6.18 -16.40 0.87
N LYS A 12 -7.30 -17.11 0.96
CA LYS A 12 -8.40 -17.08 -0.02
C LYS A 12 -9.65 -16.54 0.64
N PHE A 13 -10.05 -15.34 0.22
CA PHE A 13 -11.25 -14.69 0.73
C PHE A 13 -12.38 -14.71 -0.30
N MET A 14 -13.56 -15.24 0.08
CA MET A 14 -14.74 -15.22 -0.78
C MET A 14 -15.45 -13.86 -0.72
N LEU A 15 -15.27 -13.04 -1.75
CA LEU A 15 -15.93 -11.75 -1.88
C LEU A 15 -17.37 -11.88 -2.39
N ARG A 16 -18.32 -11.23 -1.70
CA ARG A 16 -19.67 -10.99 -2.22
C ARG A 16 -19.68 -9.63 -2.89
N LEU A 17 -19.85 -9.62 -4.21
CA LEU A 17 -19.88 -8.40 -5.00
C LEU A 17 -21.35 -8.03 -5.32
N PRO A 18 -21.72 -6.74 -5.28
CA PRO A 18 -23.00 -6.29 -5.82
C PRO A 18 -23.07 -6.53 -7.33
N ASP A 19 -24.29 -6.58 -7.85
CA ASP A 19 -24.56 -6.83 -9.27
C ASP A 19 -23.78 -5.87 -10.18
N GLY A 20 -23.19 -6.42 -11.24
CA GLY A 20 -22.41 -5.68 -12.25
C GLY A 20 -21.00 -5.26 -11.81
N LEU A 21 -20.63 -5.30 -10.52
CA LEU A 21 -19.28 -4.92 -10.10
C LEU A 21 -18.22 -5.88 -10.62
N ARG A 22 -18.53 -7.17 -10.69
CA ARG A 22 -17.59 -8.19 -11.22
C ARG A 22 -17.20 -7.90 -12.67
N ASP A 23 -18.16 -7.53 -13.50
CA ASP A 23 -17.90 -7.24 -14.92
C ASP A 23 -17.10 -5.94 -15.08
N ARG A 24 -17.39 -4.92 -14.27
CA ARG A 24 -16.57 -3.69 -14.24
C ARG A 24 -15.11 -3.96 -13.90
N ILE A 25 -14.84 -4.81 -12.91
CA ILE A 25 -13.47 -5.21 -12.56
C ILE A 25 -12.83 -6.01 -13.71
N ARG A 26 -13.61 -6.87 -14.41
CA ARG A 26 -13.10 -7.59 -15.58
C ARG A 26 -12.61 -6.63 -16.65
N SER A 27 -13.43 -5.64 -17.03
CA SER A 27 -13.07 -4.68 -18.06
C SER A 27 -11.84 -3.86 -17.69
N ALA A 28 -11.73 -3.41 -16.43
CA ALA A 28 -10.53 -2.71 -15.95
C ALA A 28 -9.27 -3.59 -16.00
N ALA A 29 -9.39 -4.87 -15.62
CA ALA A 29 -8.28 -5.81 -15.68
C ALA A 29 -7.82 -6.08 -17.13
N GLU A 30 -8.76 -6.22 -18.07
CA GLU A 30 -8.48 -6.38 -19.50
C GLU A 30 -7.78 -5.15 -20.08
N GLU A 31 -8.25 -3.93 -19.75
CA GLU A 31 -7.63 -2.67 -20.15
C GLU A 31 -6.20 -2.53 -19.61
N ASN A 32 -5.96 -3.00 -18.38
CA ASN A 32 -4.65 -3.01 -17.73
C ASN A 32 -3.76 -4.19 -18.13
N GLY A 33 -4.24 -5.11 -18.98
CA GLY A 33 -3.48 -6.30 -19.40
C GLY A 33 -3.16 -7.27 -18.26
N ARG A 34 -4.00 -7.34 -17.22
CA ARG A 34 -3.79 -8.15 -16.01
C ARG A 34 -4.94 -9.13 -15.79
N SER A 35 -4.71 -10.17 -14.98
CA SER A 35 -5.82 -11.02 -14.53
C SER A 35 -6.75 -10.24 -13.60
N MET A 36 -8.04 -10.58 -13.59
CA MET A 36 -9.01 -10.00 -12.66
C MET A 36 -8.55 -10.06 -11.19
N ASN A 37 -7.90 -11.16 -10.79
CA ASN A 37 -7.36 -11.29 -9.44
C ASN A 37 -6.22 -10.30 -9.19
N ALA A 38 -5.30 -10.14 -10.15
CA ALA A 38 -4.20 -9.18 -10.04
C ALA A 38 -4.72 -7.73 -9.95
N GLU A 39 -5.81 -7.41 -10.64
CA GLU A 39 -6.46 -6.10 -10.56
C GLU A 39 -7.08 -5.85 -9.18
N ILE A 40 -7.80 -6.84 -8.63
CA ILE A 40 -8.38 -6.76 -7.28
C ILE A 40 -7.27 -6.56 -6.25
N VAL A 41 -6.21 -7.38 -6.31
CA VAL A 41 -5.08 -7.30 -5.39
C VAL A 41 -4.37 -5.94 -5.50
N GLY A 42 -4.08 -5.48 -6.72
CA GLY A 42 -3.44 -4.18 -6.93
C GLY A 42 -4.27 -3.01 -6.38
N THR A 43 -5.58 -3.03 -6.60
CA THR A 43 -6.50 -2.02 -6.06
C THR A 43 -6.52 -2.02 -4.53
N LEU A 44 -6.53 -3.21 -3.91
CA LEU A 44 -6.51 -3.35 -2.46
C LEU A 44 -5.17 -2.88 -1.86
N LEU A 45 -4.03 -3.25 -2.45
CA LEU A 45 -2.71 -2.81 -2.01
C LEU A 45 -2.55 -1.29 -2.12
N TYR A 46 -3.09 -0.69 -3.18
CA TYR A 46 -3.10 0.77 -3.32
C TYR A 46 -3.90 1.44 -2.19
N LYS A 47 -5.06 0.87 -1.82
CA LYS A 47 -5.91 1.44 -0.78
C LYS A 47 -5.43 1.14 0.65
N TYR A 48 -4.80 -0.02 0.85
CA TYR A 48 -4.30 -0.53 2.11
C TYR A 48 -2.81 -0.90 1.96
N PRO A 49 -1.92 0.09 1.85
CA PRO A 49 -0.50 -0.17 1.76
C PRO A 49 0.02 -0.83 3.04
N GLU A 50 1.14 -1.53 2.95
CA GLU A 50 1.81 -2.05 4.14
C GLU A 50 2.08 -0.92 5.14
N PRO A 51 1.87 -1.17 6.45
CA PRO A 51 2.11 -0.16 7.46
C PRO A 51 3.58 0.23 7.41
N ALA A 52 3.84 1.47 7.04
CA ALA A 52 5.19 1.95 6.89
C ALA A 52 5.95 1.87 8.24
N VAL A 53 7.15 1.30 8.21
CA VAL A 53 7.98 1.10 9.40
C VAL A 53 8.50 2.45 9.86
N LEU A 54 8.27 2.80 11.14
CA LEU A 54 8.84 4.01 11.72
C LEU A 54 10.35 3.83 11.84
N VAL A 55 11.09 4.75 11.23
CA VAL A 55 12.55 4.83 11.33
C VAL A 55 12.89 6.11 12.08
N THR A 56 13.54 5.95 13.23
CA THR A 56 14.15 7.02 14.00
C THR A 56 15.66 6.97 13.76
N ASP A 57 16.29 8.14 13.63
CA ASP A 57 17.76 8.28 13.58
C ASP A 57 18.46 7.64 12.36
N ALA A 58 17.88 7.73 11.17
CA ALA A 58 18.57 7.44 9.91
C ALA A 58 18.53 8.64 8.94
N ALA A 59 19.55 8.77 8.09
CA ALA A 59 19.54 9.78 7.04
C ALA A 59 18.50 9.44 5.97
N MET A 60 17.97 10.45 5.28
CA MET A 60 16.97 10.24 4.23
C MET A 60 17.51 9.38 3.08
N GLU A 61 18.79 9.54 2.75
CA GLU A 61 19.49 8.73 1.73
C GLU A 61 19.47 7.24 2.11
N ASP A 62 19.88 6.90 3.34
CA ASP A 62 19.86 5.51 3.81
C ASP A 62 18.45 4.92 3.75
N ILE A 63 17.43 5.71 4.10
CA ILE A 63 16.04 5.25 4.09
C ILE A 63 15.55 4.98 2.67
N VAL A 64 15.90 5.85 1.71
CA VAL A 64 15.57 5.64 0.30
C VAL A 64 16.25 4.38 -0.22
N ASP A 65 17.52 4.17 0.10
CA ASP A 65 18.26 2.95 -0.29
C ASP A 65 17.64 1.69 0.31
N MET A 66 17.21 1.75 1.58
CA MET A 66 16.51 0.62 2.17
C MET A 66 15.18 0.34 1.46
N VAL A 67 14.37 1.37 1.15
CA VAL A 67 13.08 1.22 0.44
C VAL A 67 13.28 0.69 -0.97
N LEU A 68 14.35 1.09 -1.66
CA LEU A 68 14.71 0.55 -2.97
C LEU A 68 15.10 -0.94 -2.89
N ASN A 69 15.77 -1.34 -1.82
CA ASN A 69 16.27 -2.71 -1.66
C ASN A 69 15.17 -3.71 -1.29
N ASP A 70 14.28 -3.36 -0.36
CA ASP A 70 13.25 -4.28 0.15
C ASP A 70 11.82 -3.95 -0.26
N GLY A 71 11.59 -2.78 -0.86
CA GLY A 71 10.26 -2.30 -1.24
C GLY A 71 9.36 -1.93 -0.07
N VAL A 72 9.86 -2.00 1.17
CA VAL A 72 9.05 -1.80 2.38
C VAL A 72 8.86 -0.31 2.62
N PRO A 73 7.61 0.18 2.70
CA PRO A 73 7.34 1.58 3.02
C PRO A 73 7.95 1.97 4.38
N ARG A 74 8.53 3.17 4.46
CA ARG A 74 9.12 3.70 5.70
C ARG A 74 8.53 5.03 6.09
N LYS A 75 8.34 5.25 7.39
CA LYS A 75 7.86 6.50 7.98
C LYS A 75 8.97 7.14 8.80
N ILE A 76 9.04 8.46 8.75
CA ILE A 76 10.02 9.25 9.48
C ILE A 76 9.27 10.38 10.14
N GLU A 77 9.53 10.59 11.42
CA GLU A 77 9.02 11.74 12.15
C GLU A 77 10.13 12.79 12.24
N ARG A 78 9.85 13.99 11.72
CA ARG A 78 10.72 15.16 11.83
C ARG A 78 9.91 16.32 12.40
N GLY A 79 9.99 16.49 13.71
CA GLY A 79 9.15 17.45 14.44
C GLY A 79 7.67 17.09 14.29
N GLU A 80 6.86 18.04 13.82
CA GLU A 80 5.41 17.86 13.60
C GLU A 80 5.07 17.21 12.25
N LYS A 81 6.07 16.85 11.45
CA LYS A 81 5.87 16.27 10.12
C LYS A 81 6.18 14.79 10.12
N THR A 82 5.29 14.01 9.52
CA THR A 82 5.51 12.61 9.17
C THR A 82 5.82 12.52 7.68
N ILE A 83 7.01 12.05 7.34
CA ILE A 83 7.40 11.77 5.96
C ILE A 83 7.24 10.27 5.74
N THR A 84 6.45 9.89 4.75
CA THR A 84 6.32 8.49 4.29
C THR A 84 7.06 8.33 2.98
N VAL A 85 7.99 7.37 2.93
CA VAL A 85 8.79 7.00 1.77
C VAL A 85 8.25 5.68 1.23
N VAL A 86 7.89 5.64 -0.05
CA VAL A 86 7.25 4.47 -0.69
C VAL A 86 7.86 4.22 -2.05
N LEU A 87 8.09 2.95 -2.41
CA LEU A 87 8.46 2.53 -3.75
C LEU A 87 7.20 2.33 -4.61
N GLN A 88 7.14 2.98 -5.76
CA GLN A 88 6.10 2.77 -6.76
C GLN A 88 6.42 1.59 -7.68
N SER A 89 5.39 1.07 -8.36
CA SER A 89 5.52 -0.07 -9.27
C SER A 89 6.39 0.20 -10.51
N ASP A 90 6.65 1.46 -10.83
CA ASP A 90 7.54 1.90 -11.91
C ASP A 90 9.01 2.01 -11.47
N GLY A 91 9.32 1.70 -10.21
CA GLY A 91 10.65 1.81 -9.61
C GLY A 91 10.95 3.18 -9.02
N THR A 92 10.01 4.14 -9.08
CA THR A 92 10.20 5.48 -8.52
C THR A 92 9.97 5.48 -7.01
N VAL A 93 10.86 6.09 -6.23
CA VAL A 93 10.61 6.35 -4.80
C VAL A 93 9.91 7.69 -4.65
N ILE A 94 8.74 7.68 -4.01
CA ILE A 94 7.99 8.88 -3.68
C ILE A 94 8.08 9.18 -2.19
N THR A 95 8.15 10.45 -1.84
CA THR A 95 8.11 10.93 -0.46
C THR A 95 6.86 11.79 -0.26
N THR A 96 5.95 11.33 0.60
CA THR A 96 4.74 12.07 0.98
C THR A 96 4.93 12.62 2.37
N THR A 97 4.94 13.95 2.50
CA THR A 97 4.99 14.62 3.81
C THR A 97 3.59 14.97 4.24
N SER A 98 3.13 14.39 5.35
CA SER A 98 1.93 14.84 6.06
C SER A 98 2.36 15.61 7.29
N LEU A 99 1.67 16.72 7.59
CA LEU A 99 1.67 17.23 8.96
C LEU A 99 0.95 16.18 9.80
N ALA A 100 1.46 15.85 10.99
CA ALA A 100 0.66 15.12 11.96
C ALA A 100 -0.66 15.90 12.08
N PRO A 101 -1.84 15.24 11.98
CA PRO A 101 -3.09 15.97 12.13
C PRO A 101 -2.99 16.74 13.44
N GLU A 102 -3.08 18.07 13.39
CA GLU A 102 -3.45 18.85 14.58
C GLU A 102 -4.63 18.08 15.16
N THR A 103 -4.41 17.53 16.35
CA THR A 103 -5.36 16.76 17.13
C THR A 103 -6.78 17.12 16.71
N TYR A 104 -7.42 16.24 15.93
CA TYR A 104 -8.86 16.33 15.76
C TYR A 104 -9.40 16.02 17.16
N GLU A 105 -9.57 17.06 17.96
CA GLU A 105 -10.56 17.09 19.03
C GLU A 105 -11.84 16.63 18.35
N LEU A 106 -12.15 15.34 18.51
CA LEU A 106 -13.46 14.78 18.27
C LEU A 106 -14.38 15.47 19.27
N SER A 107 -14.71 16.72 18.96
CA SER A 107 -15.77 17.47 19.60
C SER A 107 -17.02 16.65 19.30
N GLN A 108 -17.36 15.87 20.32
CA GLN A 108 -18.63 15.23 20.57
C GLN A 108 -19.74 15.98 19.81
N ILE A 109 -20.15 15.45 18.65
CA ILE A 109 -21.47 15.79 18.13
C ILE A 109 -22.44 15.05 19.03
N LYS A 110 -22.78 15.74 20.11
CA LYS A 110 -23.83 15.41 21.05
C LYS A 110 -25.17 15.49 20.32
N ARG A 111 -25.82 14.32 20.31
CA ARG A 111 -27.26 14.05 20.23
C ARG A 111 -27.95 14.20 18.88
#